data_AF-A0A5P9I637-F1
#
_entry.id   AF-A0A5P9I637-F1
#
_cell.length_a   1.000
_cell.length_b   1.000
_cell.length_c   1.000
_cell.angle_alpha   90.00
_cell.angle_beta   90.00
_cell.angle_gamma   90.00
#
_symmetry.space_group_name_H-M   'P 1'
#
loop_
_entity.id
_entity.type
_entity.pdbx_description
1 polymer ?
#
loop_
_entity_poly.entity_id
_entity_poly.type
_entity_poly.pdbx_seq_one_letter_code
_entity_poly.pdbx_strand_id
1 'polypeptide(L)'
;MFKSTVLGAIALSFISASTAQADLSADVAASLHLASDASAAPALNHQGQWWTHPKGCEYSRAGRGGETVWYLIINTARPGCPKYIVSYSPYNDVY
;
A
#
# COMPACT_ATOMS: atom_id res chain seq x y z
N MET A 1 -20.50 42.42 52.47
CA MET A 1 -19.40 41.48 52.19
C MET A 1 -19.09 41.56 50.70
N PHE A 2 -17.99 42.19 50.33
CA PHE A 2 -17.49 42.24 48.96
C PHE A 2 -16.20 41.44 48.89
N LYS A 3 -16.08 40.54 47.91
CA LYS A 3 -14.80 40.14 47.34
C LYS A 3 -15.02 39.52 45.97
N SER A 4 -14.63 40.27 44.94
CA SER A 4 -14.51 39.84 43.55
C SER A 4 -13.44 38.76 43.41
N THR A 5 -13.59 37.87 42.43
CA THR A 5 -12.45 37.19 41.80
C THR A 5 -12.75 36.95 40.32
N VAL A 6 -12.05 37.72 39.50
CA VAL A 6 -11.88 37.54 38.05
C VAL A 6 -10.84 36.45 37.84
N LEU A 7 -11.04 35.53 36.90
CA LEU A 7 -10.02 34.72 36.20
C LEU A 7 -10.80 33.74 35.28
N GLY A 8 -10.57 33.59 33.99
CA GLY A 8 -9.59 34.12 33.04
C GLY A 8 -9.79 33.27 31.78
N ALA A 9 -10.09 33.91 30.64
CA ALA A 9 -10.34 33.21 29.38
C ALA A 9 -9.02 32.72 28.79
N ILE A 10 -8.89 31.41 28.55
CA ILE A 10 -7.81 30.84 27.74
C ILE A 10 -8.46 30.27 26.49
N ALA A 11 -8.47 31.06 25.41
CA ALA A 11 -8.80 30.57 24.08
C ALA A 11 -7.57 29.82 23.55
N LEU A 12 -7.66 28.49 23.45
CA LEU A 12 -6.66 27.69 22.74
C LEU A 12 -6.89 27.86 21.23
N SER A 13 -6.07 28.70 20.61
CA SER A 13 -5.97 28.80 19.16
C SER A 13 -5.37 27.51 18.60
N PHE A 14 -6.20 26.63 18.05
CA PHE A 14 -5.74 25.47 17.29
C PHE A 14 -5.12 25.97 15.97
N ILE A 15 -3.80 25.92 15.88
CA ILE A 15 -3.07 26.18 14.63
C ILE A 15 -3.25 24.93 13.76
N SER A 16 -4.13 25.01 12.76
CA SER A 16 -4.27 23.98 11.74
C SER A 16 -3.01 23.94 10.89
N ALA A 17 -2.10 23.01 11.18
CA ALA A 17 -1.00 22.69 10.30
C ALA A 17 -1.59 22.08 9.01
N SER A 18 -1.47 22.79 7.89
CA SER A 18 -1.76 22.23 6.57
C SER A 18 -0.75 21.13 6.29
N THR A 19 -1.19 19.88 6.32
CA THR A 19 -0.40 18.76 5.81
C THR A 19 -0.41 18.84 4.29
N ALA A 20 0.66 19.39 3.71
CA ALA A 20 0.92 19.24 2.29
C ALA A 20 1.17 17.74 2.01
N GLN A 21 0.15 17.04 1.52
CA GLN A 21 0.28 15.68 1.02
C GLN A 21 0.90 15.76 -0.37
N ALA A 22 2.19 15.43 -0.47
CA ALA A 22 2.81 15.19 -1.76
C ALA A 22 2.21 13.91 -2.34
N ASP A 23 1.37 14.04 -3.37
CA ASP A 23 0.76 12.90 -4.05
C ASP A 23 1.81 12.26 -4.97
N LEU A 24 2.48 11.22 -4.47
CA LEU A 24 3.39 10.37 -5.24
C LEU A 24 2.65 9.32 -6.09
N SER A 25 1.31 9.30 -6.12
CA SER A 25 0.56 8.22 -6.77
C SER A 25 0.81 8.13 -8.27
N ALA A 26 1.01 9.27 -8.94
CA ALA A 26 1.17 9.31 -10.40
C ALA A 26 2.50 8.70 -10.88
N ASP A 27 3.62 9.00 -10.20
CA ASP A 27 4.94 8.49 -10.59
C ASP A 27 5.12 7.00 -10.23
N VAL A 28 4.48 6.55 -9.14
CA VAL A 28 4.41 5.12 -8.78
C VAL A 28 3.55 4.37 -9.79
N ALA A 29 2.41 4.92 -10.21
CA ALA A 29 1.50 4.30 -11.17
C ALA A 29 2.12 4.20 -12.59
N ALA A 30 2.83 5.22 -13.06
CA ALA A 30 3.52 5.18 -14.36
C ALA A 30 4.67 4.16 -14.38
N SER A 31 5.32 3.94 -13.24
CA SER A 31 6.33 2.88 -13.05
C SER A 31 5.73 1.48 -12.86
N LEU A 32 4.40 1.37 -12.84
CA LEU A 32 3.63 0.15 -12.63
C LEU A 32 3.10 -0.44 -13.94
N HIS A 33 3.49 0.07 -15.11
CA HIS A 33 3.26 -0.63 -16.37
C HIS A 33 4.30 -1.75 -16.53
N LEU A 34 4.24 -2.74 -15.64
CA LEU A 34 5.27 -3.78 -15.52
C LEU A 34 4.68 -5.18 -15.60
N ALA A 35 4.92 -5.82 -16.75
CA ALA A 35 4.87 -7.26 -17.01
C ALA A 35 4.37 -8.12 -15.84
N SER A 36 3.05 -8.29 -15.76
CA SER A 36 2.42 -9.37 -14.98
C SER A 36 2.87 -10.71 -15.57
N ASP A 37 3.94 -11.31 -15.02
CA ASP A 37 4.33 -12.69 -15.35
C ASP A 37 3.35 -13.63 -14.63
N ALA A 38 2.14 -13.76 -15.20
CA ALA A 38 1.10 -14.64 -14.70
C ALA A 38 1.47 -16.13 -14.82
N SER A 39 2.62 -16.46 -15.42
CA SER A 39 3.07 -17.83 -15.66
C SER A 39 3.37 -18.60 -14.37
N ALA A 40 3.63 -17.92 -13.25
CA ALA A 40 3.72 -18.52 -11.93
C ALA A 40 3.07 -17.59 -10.89
N ALA A 41 1.82 -17.91 -10.55
CA ALA A 41 1.11 -17.33 -9.42
C ALA A 41 0.90 -18.41 -8.34
N PRO A 42 0.66 -18.00 -7.08
CA PRO A 42 0.24 -18.93 -6.04
C PRO A 42 -1.07 -19.60 -6.41
N ALA A 43 -1.30 -20.82 -5.90
CA ALA A 43 -2.59 -21.46 -6.05
C ALA A 43 -3.70 -20.57 -5.45
N LEU A 44 -4.89 -20.56 -6.06
CA LEU A 44 -6.02 -19.73 -5.62
C LEU A 44 -6.42 -19.96 -4.16
N ASN A 45 -6.17 -21.16 -3.63
CA ASN A 45 -6.44 -21.56 -2.25
C ASN A 45 -5.25 -21.33 -1.29
N HIS A 46 -4.15 -20.74 -1.75
CA HIS A 46 -3.03 -20.39 -0.88
C HIS A 46 -3.52 -19.46 0.23
N GLN A 47 -3.32 -19.82 1.49
CA GLN A 47 -3.82 -19.04 2.64
C GLN A 47 -2.76 -18.15 3.28
N GLY A 48 -1.48 -18.38 2.95
CA GLY A 48 -0.38 -17.63 3.52
C GLY A 48 -0.32 -16.18 3.04
N GLN A 49 0.20 -15.29 3.89
CA GLN A 49 0.51 -13.92 3.51
C GLN A 49 1.78 -13.82 2.65
N TRP A 50 2.58 -14.88 2.60
CA TRP A 50 3.87 -14.95 1.92
C TRP A 50 3.87 -16.09 0.90
N TRP A 51 4.58 -15.90 -0.21
CA TRP A 51 4.79 -16.92 -1.22
C TRP A 51 6.15 -16.78 -1.89
N THR A 52 6.74 -17.91 -2.26
CA THR A 52 8.04 -17.97 -2.94
C THR A 52 7.84 -18.41 -4.39
N HIS A 53 8.27 -17.58 -5.32
CA HIS A 53 8.29 -17.90 -6.75
C HIS A 53 9.31 -19.00 -7.03
N PRO A 54 9.08 -19.89 -8.02
CA PRO A 54 10.07 -20.90 -8.44
C PRO A 54 11.46 -20.35 -8.85
N LYS A 55 11.58 -19.03 -9.04
CA LYS A 55 12.84 -18.33 -9.37
C LYS A 55 13.60 -17.89 -8.11
N GLY A 56 13.04 -18.12 -6.92
CA GLY A 56 13.63 -17.78 -5.61
C GLY A 56 13.36 -16.35 -5.13
N CYS A 57 12.41 -15.64 -5.73
CA CYS A 57 11.91 -14.36 -5.23
C CYS A 57 10.72 -14.57 -4.30
N GLU A 58 10.56 -13.71 -3.31
CA GLU A 58 9.50 -13.78 -2.31
C GLU A 58 8.52 -12.65 -2.50
N TYR A 59 7.26 -12.94 -2.20
CA TYR A 59 6.15 -12.02 -2.38
C TYR A 59 5.29 -11.97 -1.13
N SER A 60 4.80 -10.78 -0.80
CA SER A 60 3.77 -10.58 0.21
C SER A 60 2.42 -10.35 -0.47
N ARG A 61 1.38 -10.93 0.12
CA ARG A 61 0.00 -10.75 -0.33
C ARG A 61 -0.53 -9.40 0.14
N ALA A 62 -1.15 -8.67 -0.78
CA ALA A 62 -1.95 -7.49 -0.50
C ALA A 62 -3.04 -7.35 -1.58
N GLY A 63 -3.78 -6.25 -1.56
CA GLY A 63 -4.84 -5.97 -2.54
C GLY A 63 -5.99 -5.20 -1.91
N ARG A 64 -6.83 -4.64 -2.76
CA ARG A 64 -8.09 -4.04 -2.34
C ARG A 64 -9.07 -5.12 -1.87
N GLY A 65 -10.20 -4.69 -1.30
CA GLY A 65 -11.28 -5.63 -0.95
C GLY A 65 -11.70 -6.46 -2.16
N GLY A 66 -11.63 -7.79 -2.03
CA GLY A 66 -11.95 -8.72 -3.10
C GLY A 66 -10.84 -8.93 -4.13
N GLU A 67 -9.66 -8.34 -3.96
CA GLU A 67 -8.52 -8.50 -4.86
C GLU A 67 -7.37 -9.23 -4.17
N THR A 68 -6.55 -9.94 -4.95
CA THR A 68 -5.32 -10.59 -4.47
C THR A 68 -4.18 -10.29 -5.43
N VAL A 69 -3.28 -9.43 -4.96
CA VAL A 69 -2.02 -9.07 -5.62
C VAL A 69 -0.86 -9.51 -4.73
N TRP A 70 0.18 -10.02 -5.36
CA TRP A 70 1.40 -10.42 -4.71
C TRP A 70 2.48 -9.42 -5.05
N TYR A 71 3.01 -8.72 -4.06
CA TYR A 71 4.05 -7.70 -4.25
C TYR A 71 5.42 -8.27 -3.89
N LEU A 72 6.41 -8.01 -4.74
CA LEU A 72 7.78 -8.47 -4.55
C LEU A 72 8.37 -7.88 -3.26
N ILE A 73 8.89 -8.75 -2.40
CA ILE A 73 9.71 -8.37 -1.25
C ILE A 73 11.08 -7.97 -1.80
N ILE A 74 11.36 -6.67 -1.81
CA ILE A 74 12.47 -6.07 -2.56
C ILE A 74 13.85 -6.67 -2.22
N ASN A 75 14.06 -7.14 -0.99
CA ASN A 75 15.31 -7.76 -0.54
C ASN A 75 15.59 -9.10 -1.25
N THR A 76 14.58 -9.69 -1.88
CA THR A 76 14.69 -10.96 -2.63
C THR A 76 14.66 -10.75 -4.14
N ALA A 77 14.61 -9.50 -4.60
CA ALA A 77 14.53 -9.16 -6.02
C ALA A 77 15.73 -9.68 -6.81
N ARG A 78 15.44 -10.30 -7.96
CA ARG A 78 16.43 -10.84 -8.90
C ARG A 78 15.99 -10.59 -10.34
N PRO A 79 16.92 -10.63 -11.31
CA PRO A 79 16.55 -10.56 -12.73
C PRO A 79 15.47 -11.58 -13.08
N GLY A 80 14.40 -11.12 -13.72
CA GLY A 80 13.28 -11.97 -14.14
C GLY A 80 12.19 -12.18 -13.08
N CYS A 81 12.26 -11.50 -11.94
CA CYS A 81 11.16 -11.47 -10.96
C CYS A 81 10.21 -10.30 -11.24
N PRO A 82 8.92 -10.57 -11.45
CA PRO A 82 7.91 -9.53 -11.55
C PRO A 82 7.87 -8.67 -10.29
N LYS A 83 7.59 -7.37 -10.43
CA LYS A 83 7.35 -6.51 -9.27
C LYS A 83 6.05 -6.89 -8.55
N TYR A 84 5.06 -7.34 -9.30
CA TYR A 84 3.80 -7.82 -8.76
C TYR A 84 3.22 -8.96 -9.61
N ILE A 85 2.35 -9.75 -9.01
CA ILE A 85 1.58 -10.81 -9.67
C ILE A 85 0.12 -10.66 -9.24
N VAL A 86 -0.78 -10.43 -10.19
CA VAL A 86 -2.22 -10.35 -9.90
C VAL A 86 -2.82 -11.75 -10.01
N SER A 87 -3.20 -12.35 -8.88
CA SER A 87 -3.90 -13.65 -8.89
C SER A 87 -5.38 -13.51 -9.19
N TYR A 88 -6.00 -12.43 -8.69
CA TYR A 88 -7.41 -12.15 -8.89
C TYR A 88 -7.67 -10.65 -8.67
N SER A 89 -8.40 -10.02 -9.57
CA SER A 89 -8.94 -8.68 -9.36
C SER A 89 -10.33 -8.59 -9.99
N PRO A 90 -11.36 -8.10 -9.24
CA PRO A 90 -12.68 -7.82 -9.80
C PRO A 90 -12.73 -6.44 -10.48
N TYR A 91 -11.65 -5.66 -10.39
CA TYR A 91 -11.55 -4.33 -10.96
C TYR A 91 -10.94 -4.40 -12.36
N ASN A 92 -11.41 -3.53 -13.26
CA ASN A 92 -10.91 -3.38 -14.62
C ASN A 92 -9.91 -2.23 -14.75
N ASP A 93 -9.11 -2.01 -13.71
CA ASP A 93 -8.12 -0.94 -13.61
C ASP A 93 -6.67 -1.43 -13.78
N VAL A 94 -5.70 -0.55 -13.51
CA VAL A 94 -4.41 -0.39 -14.22
C VAL A 94 -3.32 -1.39 -13.85
N TYR A 95 -3.64 -2.64 -13.52
CA TYR A 95 -2.61 -3.68 -13.36
C TYR A 95 -2.09 -4.26 -14.68
#